data_AF-A0A951GTH2-F1
#
_entry.id   AF-A0A951GTH2-F1
#
_cell.length_a   1.000
_cell.length_b   1.000
_cell.length_c   1.000
_cell.angle_alpha   90.00
_cell.angle_beta   90.00
_cell.angle_gamma   90.00
#
_symmetry.space_group_name_H-M   'P 1'
#
loop_
_entity.id
_entity.type
_entity.pdbx_description
1 polymer ?
#
loop_
_entity_poly.entity_id
_entity_poly.type
_entity_poly.pdbx_seq_one_letter_code
_entity_poly.pdbx_strand_id
1 'polypeptide(L)'
;MAQTSTIAKLLERFAQGVAAHDRENPGHHTWGIGMAHFDIERLGLEQGEEILPGIVLQADGGVTGNFRILCDGDHDQGEAEQRQEVVDAVASEEIALPVHAPGSPPPVKPPL
;
A
#
# COMPACT_ATOMS: atom_id res chain seq x y z
N MET A 1 6.47 -10.16 -10.76
CA MET A 1 5.03 -10.30 -11.06
C MET A 1 4.31 -10.71 -9.80
N ALA A 2 3.18 -10.10 -9.47
CA ALA A 2 2.42 -10.41 -8.28
C ALA A 2 1.68 -11.76 -8.41
N GLN A 3 1.58 -12.52 -7.32
CA GLN A 3 0.83 -13.77 -7.28
C GLN A 3 -0.67 -13.46 -7.42
N THR A 4 -1.42 -14.28 -8.17
CA THR A 4 -2.86 -14.08 -8.42
C THR A 4 -3.69 -13.91 -7.13
N SER A 5 -3.34 -14.63 -6.07
CA SER A 5 -3.99 -14.52 -4.76
C SER A 5 -3.73 -13.18 -4.07
N THR A 6 -2.57 -12.56 -4.30
CA THR A 6 -2.23 -11.23 -3.78
C THR A 6 -3.01 -10.16 -4.53
N ILE A 7 -3.12 -10.25 -5.85
CA ILE A 7 -3.92 -9.33 -6.66
C ILE A 7 -5.41 -9.44 -6.30
N ALA A 8 -5.94 -10.65 -6.12
CA ALA A 8 -7.33 -10.82 -5.69
C ALA A 8 -7.63 -10.11 -4.35
N LYS A 9 -6.71 -10.25 -3.37
CA LYS A 9 -6.82 -9.54 -2.08
C LYS A 9 -6.73 -8.03 -2.25
N LEU A 10 -5.85 -7.55 -3.12
CA LEU A 10 -5.73 -6.12 -3.41
C LEU A 10 -7.03 -5.56 -3.99
N LEU A 11 -7.60 -6.22 -4.99
CA LEU A 11 -8.88 -5.84 -5.61
C LEU A 11 -10.02 -5.86 -4.60
N GLU A 12 -10.05 -6.86 -3.70
CA GLU A 12 -11.01 -6.91 -2.61
C GLU A 12 -10.87 -5.69 -1.68
N ARG A 13 -9.63 -5.30 -1.32
CA ARG A 13 -9.38 -4.11 -0.50
C ARG A 13 -9.79 -2.82 -1.19
N PHE A 14 -9.57 -2.71 -2.50
CA PHE A 14 -10.05 -1.59 -3.30
C PHE A 14 -11.57 -1.49 -3.23
N ALA A 15 -12.28 -2.58 -3.49
CA ALA A 15 -13.74 -2.61 -3.45
C ALA A 15 -14.29 -2.26 -2.06
N GLN A 16 -13.67 -2.79 -0.99
CA GLN A 16 -14.02 -2.46 0.39
C GLN A 16 -13.79 -0.97 0.69
N GLY A 17 -12.66 -0.41 0.25
CA GLY A 17 -12.32 1.00 0.43
C GLY A 17 -13.31 1.94 -0.24
N VAL A 18 -13.64 1.67 -1.52
CA VAL A 18 -14.65 2.42 -2.27
C VAL A 18 -16.00 2.35 -1.57
N ALA A 19 -16.47 1.15 -1.23
CA ALA A 19 -17.76 0.97 -0.57
C ALA A 19 -17.84 1.64 0.82
N ALA A 20 -16.73 1.65 1.57
CA ALA A 20 -16.67 2.33 2.85
C ALA A 20 -16.71 3.85 2.68
N HIS A 21 -15.91 4.38 1.76
CA HIS A 21 -15.88 5.80 1.44
C HIS A 21 -17.25 6.32 0.99
N ASP A 22 -17.91 5.63 0.05
CA ASP A 22 -19.22 6.04 -0.47
C ASP A 22 -20.31 6.01 0.60
N ARG A 23 -20.27 5.02 1.51
CA ARG A 23 -21.20 4.93 2.64
C ARG A 23 -21.02 6.10 3.62
N GLU A 24 -19.78 6.53 3.84
CA GLU A 24 -19.42 7.57 4.81
C GLU A 24 -19.55 8.99 4.24
N ASN A 25 -19.51 9.14 2.91
CA ASN A 25 -19.59 10.43 2.21
C ASN A 25 -20.79 10.47 1.25
N PRO A 26 -22.02 10.41 1.77
CA PRO A 26 -23.22 10.47 0.93
C PRO A 26 -23.30 11.81 0.19
N GLY A 27 -23.21 11.76 -1.15
CA GLY A 27 -23.23 12.93 -2.03
C GLY A 27 -21.90 13.24 -2.71
N HIS A 28 -20.83 12.53 -2.36
CA HIS A 28 -19.59 12.51 -3.13
C HIS A 28 -19.58 11.26 -4.04
N HIS A 29 -18.92 11.36 -5.18
CA HIS A 29 -18.76 10.29 -6.16
C HIS A 29 -17.30 9.88 -6.24
N THR A 30 -17.04 8.65 -5.79
CA THR A 30 -15.74 8.01 -6.01
C THR A 30 -15.54 7.71 -7.49
N TRP A 31 -14.41 8.13 -8.04
CA TRP A 31 -14.08 7.95 -9.46
C TRP A 31 -12.73 7.26 -9.69
N GLY A 32 -11.89 7.14 -8.66
CA GLY A 32 -10.56 6.59 -8.85
C GLY A 32 -9.88 6.07 -7.59
N ILE A 33 -8.77 5.37 -7.82
CA ILE A 33 -7.85 4.91 -6.79
C ILE A 33 -6.49 5.53 -7.07
N GLY A 34 -6.03 6.35 -6.12
CA GLY A 34 -4.73 6.99 -6.13
C GLY A 34 -3.66 6.08 -5.53
N MET A 35 -2.56 5.89 -6.23
CA MET A 35 -1.40 5.13 -5.75
C MET A 35 -0.10 5.79 -6.20
N ALA A 36 0.99 5.54 -5.46
CA ALA A 36 2.31 5.93 -5.92
C ALA A 36 2.62 5.26 -7.27
N HIS A 37 3.21 6.02 -8.22
CA HIS A 37 3.58 5.49 -9.54
C HIS A 37 4.39 4.19 -9.46
N PHE A 38 5.33 4.12 -8.52
CA PHE A 38 6.13 2.94 -8.27
C PHE A 38 5.30 1.70 -7.88
N ASP A 39 4.20 1.88 -7.13
CA ASP A 39 3.33 0.76 -6.75
C ASP A 39 2.54 0.22 -7.96
N ILE A 40 2.05 1.13 -8.81
CA ILE A 40 1.35 0.77 -10.05
C ILE A 40 2.26 -0.12 -10.91
N GLU A 41 3.49 0.35 -11.18
CA GLU A 41 4.46 -0.40 -11.97
C GLU A 41 4.86 -1.74 -11.34
N ARG A 42 5.18 -1.78 -10.03
CA ARG A 42 5.65 -3.01 -9.39
C ARG A 42 4.57 -4.09 -9.29
N LEU A 43 3.29 -3.68 -9.23
CA LEU A 43 2.14 -4.57 -9.20
C LEU A 43 1.76 -5.05 -10.62
N GLY A 44 2.33 -4.42 -11.66
CA GLY A 44 2.02 -4.73 -13.05
C GLY A 44 0.64 -4.21 -13.48
N LEU A 45 0.22 -3.09 -12.89
CA LEU A 45 -1.01 -2.37 -13.23
C LEU A 45 -0.69 -1.20 -14.17
N GLU A 46 -1.70 -0.64 -14.82
CA GLU A 46 -1.52 0.48 -15.75
C GLU A 46 -2.19 1.77 -15.24
N GLN A 47 -1.54 2.91 -15.45
CA GLN A 47 -2.17 4.21 -15.17
C GLN A 47 -3.35 4.41 -16.14
N GLY A 48 -4.50 4.79 -15.59
CA GLY A 48 -5.76 4.94 -16.33
C GLY A 48 -6.53 3.62 -16.52
N GLU A 49 -6.01 2.49 -16.03
CA GLU A 49 -6.73 1.22 -16.05
C GLU A 49 -8.01 1.29 -15.20
N GLU A 50 -9.12 0.83 -15.76
CA GLU A 50 -10.37 0.66 -15.02
C GLU A 50 -10.29 -0.64 -14.19
N ILE A 51 -9.89 -0.50 -12.92
CA ILE A 51 -9.57 -1.63 -12.05
C ILE A 51 -10.79 -2.21 -11.33
N LEU A 52 -11.84 -1.38 -11.17
CA LEU A 52 -13.19 -1.75 -10.74
C LEU A 52 -14.18 -0.98 -11.63
N PRO A 53 -15.45 -1.41 -11.74
CA PRO A 53 -16.43 -0.73 -12.58
C PRO A 53 -16.52 0.79 -12.29
N GLY A 54 -16.14 1.60 -13.28
CA GLY A 54 -16.11 3.06 -13.19
C GLY A 54 -14.99 3.68 -12.35
N ILE A 55 -14.04 2.89 -11.85
CA ILE A 55 -12.94 3.34 -10.98
C ILE A 55 -11.60 3.18 -11.70
N VAL A 56 -10.91 4.28 -11.96
CA VAL A 56 -9.61 4.29 -12.64
C VAL A 56 -8.43 4.35 -11.68
N LEU A 57 -7.32 3.70 -12.04
CA LEU A 57 -6.04 3.86 -11.34
C LEU A 57 -5.35 5.15 -11.75
N GLN A 58 -4.93 5.94 -10.76
CA GLN A 58 -4.22 7.20 -10.99
C GLN A 58 -2.92 7.22 -10.20
N ALA A 59 -1.80 7.45 -10.91
CA ALA A 59 -0.55 7.78 -10.24
C ALA A 59 -0.71 9.11 -9.50
N ASP A 60 -0.37 9.12 -8.23
CA ASP A 60 -0.46 10.29 -7.37
C ASP A 60 0.86 10.53 -6.61
N GLY A 61 0.96 11.68 -5.92
CA GLY A 61 2.13 12.03 -5.11
C GLY A 61 2.21 11.28 -3.77
N GLY A 62 1.64 10.08 -3.69
CA GLY A 62 1.47 9.32 -2.46
C GLY A 62 2.72 8.59 -2.00
N VAL A 63 2.65 8.07 -0.77
CA VAL A 63 3.66 7.16 -0.23
C VAL A 63 3.39 5.76 -0.74
N THR A 64 4.45 5.01 -1.02
CA THR A 64 4.35 3.63 -1.48
C THR A 64 3.70 2.71 -0.43
N GLY A 65 3.07 1.63 -0.89
CA GLY A 65 2.38 0.64 -0.05
C GLY A 65 0.96 1.02 0.39
N ASN A 66 0.49 2.22 0.03
CA ASN A 66 -0.85 2.71 0.34
C ASN A 66 -1.65 3.02 -0.93
N PHE A 67 -2.98 3.05 -0.80
CA PHE A 67 -3.87 3.58 -1.82
C PHE A 67 -4.82 4.61 -1.21
N ARG A 68 -5.35 5.49 -2.05
CA ARG A 68 -6.30 6.54 -1.67
C ARG A 68 -7.55 6.44 -2.52
N ILE A 69 -8.69 6.73 -1.91
CA ILE A 69 -9.94 6.89 -2.65
C ILE A 69 -9.99 8.30 -3.21
N LEU A 70 -10.19 8.42 -4.52
CA LEU A 70 -10.33 9.70 -5.21
C LEU A 70 -11.82 9.92 -5.49
N CYS A 71 -12.36 11.03 -5.01
CA CYS A 71 -13.73 11.43 -5.22
C CYS A 71 -13.83 12.90 -5.68
N ASP A 72 -15.02 13.33 -6.06
CA ASP A 72 -15.30 14.72 -6.48
C ASP A 72 -15.68 15.65 -5.31
N GLY A 73 -15.65 15.13 -4.08
CA GLY A 73 -15.88 15.89 -2.87
C GLY A 73 -14.78 16.91 -2.61
N ASP A 74 -15.16 18.10 -2.16
CA ASP A 74 -14.22 19.11 -1.69
C ASP A 74 -13.75 18.72 -0.28
N HIS A 75 -12.81 17.77 -0.23
CA HIS A 75 -12.09 17.46 0.98
C HIS A 75 -11.01 18.53 1.13
N ASP A 76 -11.28 19.55 1.96
CA ASP A 76 -10.28 20.53 2.37
C ASP A 76 -8.96 19.79 2.62
N GLN A 77 -7.89 20.16 1.90
CA GLN A 77 -6.55 19.57 2.08
C GLN A 77 -5.91 19.94 3.43
N GLY A 78 -6.71 20.35 4.41
CA GLY A 78 -6.32 20.62 5.78
C GLY A 78 -6.17 19.32 6.53
N GLU A 79 -4.93 18.88 6.70
CA GLU A 79 -4.54 17.77 7.55
C GLU A 79 -5.10 16.42 7.04
N ALA A 80 -4.48 15.87 5.99
CA ALA A 80 -4.39 14.42 5.91
C ALA A 80 -3.62 13.96 7.15
N GLU A 81 -4.33 13.78 8.27
CA GLU A 81 -3.84 13.11 9.46
C GLU A 81 -3.35 11.76 8.98
N GLN A 82 -2.04 11.69 8.77
CA GLN A 82 -1.31 10.46 8.60
C GLN A 82 -1.57 9.69 9.89
N ARG A 83 -2.61 8.86 9.92
CA ARG A 83 -2.65 7.71 10.80
C ARG A 83 -1.55 6.76 10.33
N GLN A 84 -0.30 7.15 10.57
CA GLN A 84 0.77 6.20 10.77
C GLN A 84 0.36 5.43 12.02
N GLU A 85 -0.27 4.29 11.81
CA GLU A 85 -0.15 3.20 12.76
C GLU A 85 1.33 2.81 12.75
N VAL A 86 2.14 3.52 13.53
CA VAL A 86 3.50 3.12 13.86
C VAL A 86 3.37 1.84 14.66
N VAL A 87 3.44 0.70 13.96
CA VAL A 87 3.60 -0.60 14.58
C VAL A 87 4.99 -0.59 15.23
N ASP A 88 5.02 -0.34 16.53
CA ASP A 88 6.23 -0.39 17.33
C ASP A 88 6.66 -1.86 17.42
N ALA A 89 7.54 -2.28 16.51
CA ALA A 89 8.11 -3.62 16.51
C ALA A 89 9.14 -3.72 17.65
N VAL A 90 8.65 -3.79 18.89
CA VAL A 90 9.48 -4.00 20.07
C VAL A 90 9.95 -5.47 20.08
N ALA A 91 11.12 -5.73 19.50
CA ALA A 91 11.84 -6.98 19.71
C ALA A 91 12.33 -7.01 21.17
N SER A 92 11.52 -7.56 22.07
CA SER A 92 11.88 -7.77 23.48
C SER A 92 12.75 -9.03 23.69
N GLU A 93 12.92 -9.84 22.65
CA GLU A 93 13.85 -10.96 22.65
C GLU A 93 15.20 -10.55 22.08
N GLU A 94 16.24 -10.75 22.89
CA GLU A 94 17.63 -10.66 22.46
C GLU A 94 17.86 -11.71 21.37
N ILE A 95 18.25 -11.28 20.17
CA ILE A 95 18.60 -12.18 19.07
C ILE A 95 19.83 -12.97 19.51
N ALA A 96 19.62 -14.21 19.97
CA ALA A 96 20.70 -15.12 20.27
C ALA A 96 21.59 -15.25 19.03
N LEU A 97 22.88 -15.00 19.19
CA LEU A 97 23.85 -15.16 18.10
C LEU A 97 23.71 -16.58 17.55
N PRO A 98 23.56 -16.76 16.23
CA PRO A 98 23.46 -18.09 15.65
C PRO A 98 24.70 -18.89 16.05
N VAL A 99 24.50 -20.05 16.65
CA VAL A 99 25.60 -20.99 16.92
C VAL A 99 26.10 -21.47 15.56
N HIS A 100 27.30 -21.04 15.19
CA HIS A 100 27.94 -21.48 13.95
C HIS A 100 28.53 -22.87 14.21
N ALA A 101 28.12 -23.85 13.41
CA ALA A 101 28.79 -25.14 13.38
C ALA A 101 30.27 -24.94 13.02
N PRO A 102 31.21 -25.71 13.60
CA PRO A 102 32.62 -25.64 13.23
C PRO A 102 32.75 -25.91 11.73
N GLY A 103 33.23 -24.92 10.97
CA GLY A 103 33.39 -24.98 9.51
C GLY A 103 32.51 -24.01 8.70
N SER A 104 31.58 -23.29 9.32
CA SER A 104 30.79 -22.27 8.60
C SER A 104 31.65 -21.08 8.16
N PRO A 105 31.52 -20.60 6.91
CA PRO A 105 32.21 -19.40 6.44
C PRO A 105 31.78 -18.16 7.24
N PRO A 106 32.69 -17.19 7.45
CA PRO A 106 32.37 -16.01 8.25
C PRO A 106 31.30 -15.15 7.58
N PRO A 107 30.46 -14.44 8.37
CA PRO A 107 29.45 -13.54 7.84
C PRO A 107 30.09 -12.41 7.03
N VAL A 108 29.51 -12.11 5.88
CA VAL A 108 29.94 -11.01 5.00
C VAL A 108 29.65 -9.69 5.70
N LYS A 109 30.68 -8.84 5.84
CA LYS A 109 30.54 -7.49 6.39
C LYS A 109 30.36 -6.49 5.24
N PRO A 110 29.46 -5.49 5.37
CA PRO A 110 29.38 -4.40 4.41
C PRO A 110 30.69 -3.60 4.39
N PRO A 111 31.08 -3.04 3.24
CA PRO A 111 32.23 -2.15 3.16
C PRO A 111 31.99 -0.87 3.98
N LEU A 112 33.04 -0.40 4.65
CA LEU A 112 33.07 0.88 5.38
C LEU A 112 32.98 2.07 4.42
#